data_AF-A0A3C0S8P5-F1
#
_entry.id   AF-A0A3C0S8P5-F1
#
_cell.length_a   1.000
_cell.length_b   1.000
_cell.length_c   1.000
_cell.angle_alpha   90.00
_cell.angle_beta   90.00
_cell.angle_gamma   90.00
#
_symmetry.space_group_name_H-M   'P 1'
#
loop_
_entity.id
_entity.type
_entity.pdbx_description
1 polymer ?
#
loop_
_entity_poly.entity_id
_entity_poly.type
_entity_poly.pdbx_seq_one_letter_code
_entity_poly.pdbx_strand_id
1 'polypeptide(L)'
;MNTVVEQKPVSVYIPYALLVAALFSAFIVTINKVDLRPGEVEYPAEAFLAPGFDLPTLNGGKIKLSDYRGKVLFINFWATWCATCKV
;
A
#
# COMPACT_ATOMS: atom_id res chain seq x y z
N MET A 1 -28.45 -1.39 44.81
CA MET A 1 -27.42 -0.34 44.79
C MET A 1 -26.07 -1.00 45.05
N ASN A 2 -25.13 -0.76 44.13
CA ASN A 2 -23.68 -0.85 44.27
C ASN A 2 -23.07 -2.26 44.18
N THR A 3 -22.66 -2.62 42.96
CA THR A 3 -21.72 -3.71 42.69
C THR A 3 -20.38 -3.38 43.32
N VAL A 4 -19.93 -4.25 44.23
CA VAL A 4 -18.57 -4.27 44.76
C VAL A 4 -17.63 -4.61 43.59
N VAL A 5 -17.15 -3.58 42.90
CA VAL A 5 -15.92 -3.68 42.11
C VAL A 5 -14.83 -3.93 43.14
N GLU A 6 -14.32 -5.15 43.22
CA GLU A 6 -13.22 -5.53 44.09
C GLU A 6 -12.10 -4.48 43.97
N GLN A 7 -11.90 -3.66 45.01
CA GLN A 7 -10.96 -2.54 45.00
C GLN A 7 -9.52 -3.05 45.10
N LYS A 8 -9.07 -3.87 44.15
CA LYS A 8 -7.64 -4.12 43.96
C LYS A 8 -7.05 -2.83 43.44
N PRO A 9 -6.00 -2.27 44.09
CA PRO A 9 -5.54 -0.92 43.76
C PRO A 9 -5.14 -0.87 42.28
N VAL A 10 -5.51 0.21 41.60
CA VAL A 10 -5.22 0.44 40.16
C VAL A 10 -3.74 0.16 39.84
N SER A 11 -2.84 0.34 40.82
CA SER A 11 -1.42 0.00 40.75
C SER A 11 -1.10 -1.44 40.36
N VAL A 12 -1.97 -2.41 40.64
CA VAL A 12 -1.77 -3.81 40.23
C VAL A 12 -2.06 -4.02 38.75
N TYR A 13 -2.97 -3.22 38.18
CA TYR A 13 -3.34 -3.31 36.77
C TYR A 13 -2.39 -2.52 35.87
N ILE A 14 -1.67 -1.51 36.39
CA ILE A 14 -0.65 -0.75 35.65
C ILE A 14 0.45 -1.65 35.03
N PRO A 15 1.15 -2.53 35.77
CA PRO A 15 2.19 -3.37 35.20
C PRO A 15 1.60 -4.38 34.19
N TYR A 16 0.39 -4.90 34.45
CA TYR A 16 -0.28 -5.80 33.53
C TYR A 16 -0.66 -5.10 32.22
N ALA A 17 -1.19 -3.88 32.30
CA ALA A 17 -1.53 -3.07 31.13
C ALA A 17 -0.29 -2.70 30.29
N LEU A 18 0.82 -2.35 30.95
CA LEU A 18 2.10 -2.09 30.27
C LEU A 18 2.64 -3.35 29.58
N LEU A 19 2.57 -4.50 30.24
CA LEU A 19 2.97 -5.78 29.64
C LEU A 19 2.10 -6.14 28.44
N VAL A 20 0.78 -6.00 28.55
CA VAL A 20 -0.14 -6.28 27.43
C VAL A 20 0.11 -5.32 26.26
N ALA A 21 0.34 -4.03 26.52
CA ALA A 21 0.68 -3.05 25.48
C ALA A 21 2.03 -3.35 24.80
N ALA A 22 3.05 -3.75 25.58
CA ALA A 22 4.35 -4.15 25.05
C ALA A 22 4.27 -5.42 24.19
N LEU A 23 3.49 -6.41 24.62
CA LEU A 23 3.27 -7.63 23.84
C LEU A 23 2.46 -7.36 22.57
N PHE A 24 1.44 -6.51 22.64
CA PHE A 24 0.64 -6.14 21.48
C PHE A 24 1.47 -5.36 20.45
N SER A 25 2.28 -4.40 20.89
CA SER A 25 3.19 -3.66 19.98
C SER A 25 4.25 -4.58 19.35
N ALA A 26 4.87 -5.49 20.11
CA ALA A 26 5.80 -6.48 19.56
C ALA A 26 5.13 -7.42 18.54
N PHE A 27 3.90 -7.87 18.82
CA PHE A 27 3.12 -8.68 17.89
C PHE A 27 2.80 -7.90 16.61
N ILE A 28 2.31 -6.66 16.72
CA ILE A 28 2.00 -5.78 15.59
C ILE A 28 3.23 -5.54 14.71
N VAL A 29 4.41 -5.33 15.30
CA VAL A 29 5.67 -5.14 14.55
C VAL A 29 6.10 -6.43 13.84
N THR A 30 5.84 -7.60 14.43
CA THR A 30 6.25 -8.89 13.85
C THR A 30 5.30 -9.36 12.74
N ILE A 31 4.00 -9.08 12.85
CA ILE A 31 3.00 -9.48 11.83
C ILE A 31 2.98 -8.54 10.63
N ASN A 32 3.22 -7.25 10.84
CA ASN A 32 3.34 -6.28 9.76
C ASN A 32 4.79 -6.30 9.27
N LYS A 33 5.19 -7.37 8.57
CA LYS A 33 6.40 -7.32 7.73
C LYS A 33 6.24 -6.22 6.68
N VAL A 34 6.43 -4.97 7.09
CA VAL A 34 6.53 -3.83 6.21
C VAL A 34 7.94 -3.89 5.66
N ASP A 35 8.16 -4.79 4.70
CA ASP A 35 9.34 -4.79 3.84
C ASP A 35 9.27 -3.52 2.98
N LEU A 36 9.62 -2.38 3.58
CA LEU A 36 9.96 -1.16 2.87
C LEU A 36 11.31 -1.42 2.20
N ARG A 37 11.30 -2.18 1.10
CA ARG A 37 12.38 -2.21 0.12
C ARG A 37 11.99 -1.28 -1.02
N PRO A 38 12.02 0.06 -0.84
CA PRO A 38 11.83 0.99 -1.94
C PRO A 38 12.98 0.79 -2.92
N GLY A 39 12.74 0.06 -4.01
CA GLY A 39 13.73 -0.07 -5.08
C GLY A 39 13.94 -1.46 -5.67
N GLU A 40 13.29 -2.53 -5.18
CA GLU A 40 13.29 -3.80 -5.91
C GLU A 40 12.23 -3.75 -7.00
N VAL A 41 12.56 -3.09 -8.11
CA VAL A 41 11.75 -3.11 -9.32
C VAL A 41 11.90 -4.50 -9.92
N GLU A 42 10.84 -5.31 -9.83
CA GLU A 42 10.73 -6.55 -10.56
C GLU A 42 10.64 -6.20 -12.06
N TYR A 43 11.80 -6.02 -12.69
CA TYR A 43 11.87 -5.85 -14.13
C TYR A 43 11.35 -7.14 -14.76
N PRO A 44 10.50 -7.05 -15.78
CA PRO A 44 10.08 -8.25 -16.48
C PRO A 44 11.31 -9.00 -16.97
N ALA A 45 11.40 -10.28 -16.63
CA ALA A 45 12.39 -11.19 -17.21
C ALA A 45 12.32 -11.07 -18.75
N GLU A 46 13.49 -11.17 -19.39
CA GLU A 46 13.75 -10.83 -20.79
C GLU A 46 12.56 -11.01 -21.77
N ALA A 47 12.37 -10.02 -22.65
CA ALA A 47 11.36 -9.97 -23.72
C ALA A 47 9.88 -10.01 -23.28
N PHE A 48 9.51 -9.30 -22.20
CA PHE A 48 8.11 -9.11 -21.86
C PHE A 48 7.40 -8.17 -22.84
N LEU A 49 6.41 -8.71 -23.56
CA LEU A 49 5.50 -7.90 -24.37
C LEU A 49 4.62 -7.06 -23.46
N ALA A 50 4.56 -5.75 -23.71
CA ALA A 50 3.66 -4.86 -22.99
C ALA A 50 2.20 -5.39 -23.04
N PRO A 51 1.47 -5.45 -21.91
CA PRO A 51 0.10 -5.93 -21.87
C PRO A 51 -0.80 -5.12 -22.79
N GLY A 52 -1.64 -5.82 -23.55
CA GLY A 52 -2.66 -5.16 -24.37
C GLY A 52 -3.66 -4.41 -23.50
N PHE A 53 -4.02 -3.20 -23.91
CA PHE A 53 -5.10 -2.43 -23.28
C PHE A 53 -6.04 -1.87 -24.35
N ASP A 54 -7.31 -1.69 -23.97
CA ASP A 54 -8.35 -0.95 -24.68
C ASP A 54 -9.00 -0.03 -23.65
N LEU A 55 -8.68 1.27 -23.73
CA LEU A 55 -9.07 2.26 -22.72
C LEU A 55 -9.88 3.40 -23.35
N PRO A 56 -10.85 3.97 -22.62
CA PRO A 56 -11.48 5.21 -23.05
C PRO A 56 -10.48 6.37 -23.00
N THR A 57 -10.59 7.31 -23.93
CA THR A 57 -9.78 8.55 -23.89
C THR A 57 -10.53 9.66 -23.17
N LEU A 58 -9.80 10.67 -22.70
CA LEU A 58 -10.39 11.85 -22.03
C LEU A 58 -11.26 12.69 -22.97
N ASN A 59 -11.00 12.64 -24.28
CA ASN A 59 -11.76 13.38 -25.29
C ASN A 59 -12.94 12.56 -25.87
N GLY A 60 -13.25 11.42 -25.25
CA GLY A 60 -14.17 10.43 -25.82
C GLY A 60 -13.48 9.46 -26.79
N GLY A 61 -14.17 8.39 -27.16
CA GLY A 61 -13.61 7.31 -27.99
C GLY A 61 -12.75 6.32 -27.20
N LYS A 62 -11.98 5.49 -27.92
CA LYS A 62 -11.17 4.40 -27.38
C LYS A 62 -9.76 4.40 -27.97
N ILE A 63 -8.79 3.92 -27.20
CA ILE A 63 -7.40 3.71 -27.62
C ILE A 63 -6.97 2.28 -27.32
N LYS A 64 -6.34 1.61 -28.30
CA LYS A 64 -5.78 0.27 -28.13
C LYS A 64 -4.28 0.25 -28.38
N LEU A 65 -3.54 -0.55 -27.59
CA LEU A 65 -2.10 -0.72 -27.79
C LEU A 65 -1.77 -1.30 -29.17
N SER A 66 -2.65 -2.16 -29.71
CA SER A 66 -2.49 -2.78 -31.04
C SER A 66 -2.42 -1.78 -32.18
N ASP A 67 -3.01 -0.60 -32.01
CA ASP A 67 -3.10 0.41 -33.07
C ASP A 67 -1.75 1.10 -33.32
N TYR A 68 -0.79 0.91 -32.40
CA TYR A 68 0.56 1.49 -32.44
C TYR A 68 1.66 0.49 -32.79
N ARG A 69 1.31 -0.71 -33.29
CA ARG A 69 2.30 -1.70 -33.74
C ARG A 69 3.24 -1.09 -34.80
N GLY A 70 4.53 -1.41 -34.69
CA GLY A 70 5.57 -0.88 -35.59
C GLY A 70 6.05 0.54 -35.25
N LYS A 71 5.52 1.17 -34.20
CA LYS A 71 5.97 2.48 -33.71
C LYS A 71 6.64 2.33 -32.36
N VAL A 72 7.70 3.11 -32.13
CA VAL A 72 8.24 3.29 -30.78
C VAL A 72 7.27 4.16 -29.99
N LEU A 73 6.81 3.66 -28.84
CA LEU A 73 5.82 4.32 -28.01
C LEU A 73 6.38 4.56 -26.60
N PHE A 74 6.22 5.78 -26.11
CA PHE A 74 6.50 6.14 -24.72
C PHE A 74 5.18 6.29 -23.97
N ILE A 75 5.04 5.60 -22.83
CA ILE A 75 3.84 5.65 -21.99
C ILE A 75 4.18 6.39 -20.70
N ASN A 76 3.50 7.52 -20.48
CA ASN A 76 3.64 8.31 -19.27
C ASN A 76 2.44 8.08 -18.34
N PHE A 77 2.70 7.55 -17.14
CA PHE A 77 1.69 7.35 -16.11
C PHE A 77 1.63 8.57 -15.18
N TRP A 78 0.48 9.26 -15.14
CA TRP A 78 0.28 10.45 -14.31
C TRP A 78 -1.18 10.59 -13.88
N ALA A 79 -1.43 11.49 -12.93
CA ALA A 79 -2.78 11.85 -12.50
C ALA A 79 -2.84 13.31 -11.99
N THR A 80 -4.04 13.90 -11.95
CA THR A 80 -4.26 15.29 -11.51
C THR A 80 -3.87 15.56 -10.06
N TRP A 81 -3.91 14.51 -9.24
CA TRP A 81 -3.53 14.51 -7.82
C TRP A 81 -2.10 14.03 -7.58
N CYS A 82 -1.36 13.64 -8.62
CA CYS A 82 0.04 13.27 -8.47
C CYS A 82 0.87 14.53 -8.17
N ALA A 83 1.34 14.65 -6.92
CA ALA A 83 2.11 15.81 -6.45
C ALA A 83 3.44 15.96 -7.21
N THR A 84 4.12 14.86 -7.49
CA THR A 84 5.44 14.84 -8.16
C THR A 84 5.36 14.87 -9.68
N CYS A 85 4.18 14.76 -10.29
CA CYS A 85 4.04 14.74 -11.76
C CYS A 85 3.83 16.15 -12.37
N LYS A 86 3.71 17.19 -11.54
CA LYS A 86 3.45 18.58 -11.97
C LYS A 86 4.72 19.40 -12.21
N VAL A 87 5.89 18.80 -12.02
CA VAL A 87 7.22 19.43 -12.15
C VAL A 87 7.89 19.03 -13.44
#